data_AF-A0A7W7K8B1-F1
#
_entry.id   AF-A0A7W7K8B1-F1
#
_cell.length_a   1.000
_cell.length_b   1.000
_cell.length_c   1.000
_cell.angle_alpha   90.00
_cell.angle_beta   90.00
_cell.angle_gamma   90.00
#
_symmetry.space_group_name_H-M   'P 1'
#
loop_
_entity.id
_entity.type
_entity.pdbx_description
1 polymer ?
#
loop_
_entity_poly.entity_id
_entity_poly.type
_entity_poly.pdbx_seq_one_letter_code
_entity_poly.pdbx_strand_id
1 'polypeptide(L)'
;MTFQITAPAAYVPQTAIAFAAPEGAALVSDNSPLPISEPSYRGARPIALDTPFASARAIAVIAQGPGNVAFRFGDASTIAVPVAVGLTVLPFAATQIVAAGTTAPATFHALV
;
A
#
# COMPACT_ATOMS: atom_id res chain seq x y z
N MET A 1 -3.02 19.06 0.66
CA MET A 1 -3.40 18.66 -0.72
C MET A 1 -3.67 17.16 -0.70
N THR A 2 -4.87 16.76 -1.07
CA THR A 2 -5.30 15.36 -1.11
C THR A 2 -4.99 14.82 -2.50
N PHE A 3 -4.20 13.76 -2.62
CA PHE A 3 -4.06 13.08 -3.92
C PHE A 3 -5.35 12.30 -4.17
N GLN A 4 -6.21 12.82 -5.04
CA GLN A 4 -7.33 12.06 -5.56
C GLN A 4 -6.75 10.92 -6.40
N ILE A 5 -6.83 9.70 -5.88
CA ILE A 5 -6.74 8.51 -6.75
C ILE A 5 -8.06 8.49 -7.52
N THR A 6 -8.08 9.18 -8.65
CA THR A 6 -9.20 9.14 -9.59
C THR A 6 -9.20 7.74 -10.20
N ALA A 7 -10.11 6.90 -9.70
CA ALA A 7 -10.41 5.60 -10.29
C ALA A 7 -10.94 5.80 -11.75
N PRO A 8 -11.00 4.74 -12.57
CA PRO A 8 -11.53 3.44 -12.17
C PRO A 8 -10.39 2.56 -11.67
N ALA A 9 -10.63 1.71 -10.66
CA ALA A 9 -9.58 0.90 -10.04
C ALA A 9 -8.85 0.07 -11.13
N ALA A 10 -7.55 0.33 -11.30
CA ALA A 10 -6.77 -0.05 -12.48
C ALA A 10 -6.02 -1.38 -12.31
N TYR A 11 -6.74 -2.49 -12.13
CA TYR A 11 -6.16 -3.78 -12.50
C TYR A 11 -6.36 -3.92 -14.00
N VAL A 12 -5.29 -3.63 -14.76
CA VAL A 12 -5.14 -4.02 -16.18
C VAL A 12 -5.96 -3.14 -17.14
N PRO A 13 -5.34 -2.16 -17.85
CA PRO A 13 -5.98 -1.55 -19.03
C PRO A 13 -6.39 -2.66 -20.01
N GLN A 14 -7.41 -2.44 -20.84
CA GLN A 14 -7.99 -3.44 -21.76
C GLN A 14 -6.99 -4.09 -22.74
N THR A 15 -5.74 -3.61 -22.77
CA THR A 15 -4.60 -4.11 -23.55
C THR A 15 -3.54 -4.85 -22.73
N ALA A 16 -3.68 -4.97 -21.41
CA ALA A 16 -2.68 -5.66 -20.59
C ALA A 16 -2.91 -7.18 -20.68
N ILE A 17 -2.24 -7.74 -21.69
CA ILE A 17 -2.21 -9.17 -22.01
C ILE A 17 -1.57 -9.92 -20.83
N ALA A 18 -2.34 -10.83 -20.22
CA ALA A 18 -1.78 -11.84 -19.32
C ALA A 18 -1.25 -13.00 -20.18
N PHE A 19 0.05 -13.25 -20.14
CA PHE A 19 0.66 -14.41 -20.79
C PHE A 19 0.81 -15.54 -19.77
N ALA A 20 0.14 -16.67 -20.02
CA ALA A 20 0.38 -17.91 -19.28
C ALA A 20 1.23 -18.93 -20.08
N ALA A 21 1.32 -18.77 -21.40
CA ALA A 21 2.10 -19.61 -22.33
C ALA A 21 2.27 -18.89 -23.69
N PRO A 22 3.14 -19.37 -24.61
CA PRO A 22 3.44 -18.72 -25.90
C PRO A 22 2.25 -18.53 -26.87
N GLU A 23 1.10 -19.17 -26.60
CA GLU A 23 0.07 -19.45 -27.62
C GLU A 23 -1.24 -18.64 -27.49
N GLY A 24 -1.39 -17.67 -26.56
CA GLY A 24 -2.67 -16.93 -26.55
C GLY A 24 -2.89 -15.91 -25.44
N ALA A 25 -3.05 -14.65 -25.85
CA ALA A 25 -3.62 -13.61 -25.01
C ALA A 25 -5.11 -13.89 -24.78
N ALA A 26 -5.54 -14.03 -23.52
CA ALA A 26 -6.96 -14.02 -23.18
C ALA A 26 -7.42 -12.58 -22.91
N LEU A 27 -8.54 -12.16 -23.51
CA LEU A 27 -9.13 -10.84 -23.24
C LEU A 27 -9.75 -10.83 -21.84
N VAL A 28 -9.28 -9.92 -20.99
CA VAL A 28 -9.88 -9.68 -19.68
C VAL A 28 -11.16 -8.87 -19.87
N SER A 29 -12.26 -9.37 -19.30
CA SER A 29 -13.60 -8.75 -19.37
C SER A 29 -14.42 -9.08 -18.13
N ASP A 30 -15.60 -8.51 -18.00
CA ASP A 30 -16.55 -8.84 -16.92
C ASP A 30 -16.95 -10.32 -16.93
N ASN A 31 -16.96 -10.97 -18.10
CA ASN A 31 -17.28 -12.38 -18.28
C ASN A 31 -16.06 -13.31 -18.08
N SER A 32 -14.86 -12.75 -17.95
CA SER A 32 -13.60 -13.47 -17.71
C SER A 32 -12.63 -12.59 -16.93
N PRO A 33 -12.92 -12.28 -15.65
CA PRO A 33 -12.08 -11.38 -14.87
C PRO A 33 -10.76 -12.06 -14.49
N LEU A 34 -9.69 -11.27 -14.37
CA LEU A 34 -8.48 -11.76 -13.72
C LEU A 34 -8.81 -12.10 -12.26
N PRO A 35 -8.42 -13.29 -11.77
CA PRO A 35 -8.63 -13.65 -10.38
C PRO A 35 -7.77 -12.75 -9.48
N ILE A 36 -8.39 -11.74 -8.90
CA ILE A 36 -7.82 -10.94 -7.81
C ILE A 36 -8.34 -11.50 -6.48
N SER A 37 -7.48 -11.61 -5.48
CA SER A 37 -7.82 -12.27 -4.22
C SER A 37 -8.82 -11.50 -3.36
N GLU A 38 -9.00 -10.20 -3.59
CA GLU A 38 -9.93 -9.30 -2.87
C GLU A 38 -9.93 -7.91 -3.55
N PRO A 39 -10.89 -7.02 -3.28
CA PRO A 39 -10.92 -5.72 -3.93
C PRO A 39 -9.63 -4.94 -3.64
N SER A 40 -9.05 -4.38 -4.71
CA SER A 40 -7.96 -3.39 -4.68
C SER A 40 -8.17 -2.30 -3.63
N TYR A 41 -7.07 -1.67 -3.21
CA TYR A 41 -7.12 -0.34 -2.62
C TYR A 41 -7.84 0.63 -3.57
N ARG A 42 -8.82 1.35 -3.03
CA ARG A 42 -9.62 2.39 -3.67
C ARG A 42 -8.99 3.77 -3.53
N GLY A 43 -8.11 3.96 -2.55
CA GLY A 43 -7.47 5.26 -2.30
C GLY A 43 -6.23 5.18 -1.43
N ALA A 44 -5.50 6.29 -1.37
CA ALA A 44 -4.37 6.49 -0.48
C ALA A 44 -4.53 7.84 0.26
N ARG A 45 -4.46 7.80 1.60
CA ARG A 45 -4.48 9.01 2.44
C ARG A 45 -3.10 9.22 3.07
N PRO A 46 -2.49 10.42 2.97
CA PRO A 46 -1.20 10.68 3.60
C PRO A 46 -1.27 10.50 5.12
N ILE A 47 -0.20 9.96 5.70
CA ILE A 47 0.00 9.83 7.14
C ILE A 47 1.16 10.75 7.53
N ALA A 48 0.94 11.55 8.58
CA ALA A 48 2.00 12.30 9.24
C ALA A 48 2.55 11.50 10.43
N LEU A 49 3.85 11.66 10.70
CA LEU A 49 4.46 11.09 11.90
C LEU A 49 3.79 11.62 13.16
N ASP A 50 3.75 10.78 14.19
CA ASP A 50 3.16 11.04 15.51
C ASP A 50 1.70 11.50 15.49
N THR A 51 1.01 11.41 14.35
CA THR A 51 -0.40 11.77 14.21
C THR A 51 -1.24 10.49 14.18
N PRO A 52 -2.20 10.31 15.11
CA PRO A 52 -3.09 9.16 15.08
C PRO A 52 -3.96 9.11 13.82
N PHE A 53 -4.22 7.91 13.33
CA PHE A 53 -5.13 7.64 12.22
C PHE A 53 -5.94 6.36 12.45
N ALA A 54 -7.12 6.26 11.83
CA ALA A 54 -7.89 5.02 11.83
C ALA A 54 -7.15 3.91 11.06
N SER A 55 -7.12 2.70 11.62
CA SER A 55 -6.49 1.53 11.00
C SER A 55 -7.02 1.31 9.58
N ALA A 56 -6.09 1.19 8.64
CA ALA A 56 -6.38 1.00 7.21
C ALA A 56 -6.13 -0.45 6.79
N ARG A 57 -6.49 -0.81 5.54
CA ARG A 57 -6.26 -2.17 5.01
C ARG A 57 -4.78 -2.47 4.86
N ALA A 58 -3.98 -1.47 4.49
CA ALA A 58 -2.53 -1.55 4.47
C ALA A 58 -1.90 -0.17 4.62
N ILE A 59 -0.59 -0.14 4.89
CA ILE A 59 0.22 1.08 4.88
C ILE A 59 1.27 0.96 3.79
N ALA A 60 1.31 1.96 2.90
CA ALA A 60 2.42 2.14 1.97
C ALA A 60 3.51 3.00 2.63
N VAL A 61 4.72 2.48 2.62
CA VAL A 61 5.96 3.17 2.97
C VAL A 61 6.75 3.37 1.69
N ILE A 62 6.99 4.63 1.32
CA ILE A 62 7.81 5.00 0.17
C ILE A 62 9.12 5.55 0.72
N ALA A 63 10.09 4.67 0.91
CA ALA A 63 11.37 4.99 1.51
C ALA A 63 12.36 5.52 0.48
N GLN A 64 12.96 6.68 0.76
CA GLN A 64 14.02 7.31 -0.02
C GLN A 64 15.43 6.85 0.43
N GLY A 65 15.51 6.17 1.58
CA GLY A 65 16.72 5.65 2.17
C GLY A 65 16.40 4.43 3.05
N PRO A 66 17.36 3.52 3.27
CA PRO A 66 17.16 2.40 4.18
C PRO A 66 17.04 2.89 5.63
N GLY A 67 16.36 2.13 6.47
CA GLY A 67 16.24 2.44 7.90
C GLY A 67 15.11 1.64 8.54
N ASN A 68 14.64 2.09 9.69
CA ASN A 68 13.49 1.50 10.37
C ASN A 68 12.27 2.42 10.29
N VAL A 69 11.09 1.82 10.31
CA VAL A 69 9.81 2.51 10.53
C VAL A 69 9.12 1.89 11.73
N ALA A 70 8.74 2.72 12.70
CA ALA A 70 8.07 2.28 13.92
C ALA A 70 6.55 2.45 13.80
N PHE A 71 5.82 1.35 13.93
CA PHE A 71 4.36 1.31 13.87
C PHE A 71 3.79 1.05 15.26
N ARG A 72 2.79 1.84 15.66
CA ARG A 72 2.00 1.61 16.87
C ARG A 72 0.66 0.99 16.50
N PHE A 73 0.21 0.01 17.28
CA PHE A 73 -1.04 -0.70 17.07
C PHE A 73 -2.13 -0.28 18.08
N GLY A 74 -3.35 -0.80 17.88
CA GLY A 74 -4.51 -0.49 18.74
C GLY A 74 -4.36 -0.92 20.20
N ASP A 75 -3.51 -1.91 20.48
CA ASP A 75 -3.15 -2.36 21.83
C ASP A 75 -2.00 -1.54 22.46
N ALA A 76 -1.60 -0.44 21.81
CA ALA A 76 -0.46 0.41 22.15
C ALA A 76 0.92 -0.24 22.03
N SER A 77 1.03 -1.50 21.60
CA SER A 77 2.32 -2.11 21.26
C SER A 77 2.94 -1.40 20.05
N THR A 78 4.27 -1.48 19.97
CA THR A 78 5.05 -0.87 18.88
C THR A 78 6.01 -1.88 18.29
N ILE A 79 6.13 -1.90 16.95
CA ILE A 79 7.14 -2.68 16.24
C ILE A 79 7.95 -1.76 15.33
N ALA A 80 9.28 -1.93 15.31
CA ALA A 80 10.16 -1.29 14.34
C ALA A 80 10.50 -2.29 13.22
N VAL A 81 10.19 -1.93 11.99
CA VAL A 81 10.42 -2.78 10.82
C VAL A 81 11.50 -2.16 9.94
N PRO A 82 12.55 -2.92 9.56
CA PRO A 82 13.54 -2.44 8.61
C PRO A 82 12.90 -2.33 7.22
N VAL A 83 13.19 -1.23 6.53
CA VAL A 83 12.76 -0.97 5.16
C VAL A 83 13.97 -0.64 4.29
N ALA A 84 13.92 -1.10 3.03
CA ALA A 84 14.87 -0.71 1.99
C ALA A 84 14.29 0.44 1.16
N VAL A 85 15.12 1.03 0.29
CA VAL A 85 14.68 2.06 -0.67
C VAL A 85 13.59 1.50 -1.58
N GLY A 86 12.55 2.29 -1.82
CA GLY A 86 11.43 1.94 -2.69
C GLY A 86 10.10 1.84 -1.96
N LEU A 87 9.16 1.12 -2.57
CA LEU A 87 7.81 0.92 -2.04
C LEU A 87 7.73 -0.38 -1.23
N THR A 88 7.29 -0.27 0.01
CA THR A 88 6.87 -1.41 0.84
C THR A 88 5.41 -1.24 1.23
N VAL A 89 4.59 -2.27 1.06
CA VAL A 89 3.18 -2.28 1.47
C VAL A 89 2.99 -3.30 2.57
N LEU A 90 2.53 -2.85 3.74
CA LEU A 90 2.38 -3.68 4.93
C LEU A 90 0.91 -3.79 5.31
N PRO A 91 0.33 -5.00 5.43
CA PRO A 91 -1.05 -5.22 5.84
C PRO A 91 -1.21 -5.09 7.37
N PHE A 92 -0.69 -4.01 7.94
CA PHE A 92 -0.70 -3.75 9.37
C PHE A 92 -1.91 -2.89 9.75
N ALA A 93 -2.64 -3.33 10.77
CA ALA A 93 -3.70 -2.54 11.41
C ALA A 93 -3.12 -1.48 12.38
N ALA A 94 -2.06 -0.79 11.98
CA ALA A 94 -1.43 0.25 12.79
C ALA A 94 -2.32 1.49 12.88
N THR A 95 -2.16 2.25 13.96
CA THR A 95 -2.93 3.46 14.28
C THR A 95 -2.06 4.72 14.31
N GLN A 96 -0.73 4.56 14.30
CA GLN A 96 0.23 5.66 14.30
C GLN A 96 1.58 5.18 13.74
N ILE A 97 2.34 6.09 13.13
CA ILE A 97 3.76 5.90 12.82
C ILE A 97 4.54 6.81 13.77
N VAL A 98 5.45 6.21 14.55
CA VAL A 98 6.13 6.87 15.68
C VAL A 98 7.47 7.42 15.21
N ALA A 99 7.71 8.72 15.38
CA ALA A 99 8.96 9.35 14.95
C ALA A 99 10.18 8.80 15.72
N ALA A 100 10.04 8.56 17.02
CA ALA A 100 11.12 8.13 17.91
C ALA A 100 11.78 6.77 17.53
N GLY A 101 11.17 5.99 16.65
CA GLY A 101 11.74 4.74 16.12
C GLY A 101 11.80 4.67 14.59
N THR A 102 11.53 5.80 13.92
CA THR A 102 11.53 5.88 12.45
C THR A 102 12.77 6.62 11.98
N THR A 103 13.72 5.89 11.39
CA THR A 103 14.98 6.42 10.88
C THR A 103 15.04 6.47 9.35
N ALA A 104 14.19 5.70 8.67
CA ALA A 104 14.10 5.73 7.23
C ALA A 104 13.46 7.06 6.76
N PRO A 105 14.11 7.84 5.88
CA PRO A 105 13.46 8.99 5.26
C PRO A 105 12.39 8.47 4.29
N ALA A 106 11.11 8.62 4.64
CA ALA A 106 10.02 8.03 3.89
C ALA A 106 8.75 8.90 3.91
N THR A 107 7.89 8.70 2.92
CA THR A 107 6.49 9.15 2.98
C THR A 107 5.57 7.96 3.25
N PHE A 108 4.45 8.24 3.93
CA PHE A 108 3.56 7.21 4.44
C PHE A 108 2.13 7.45 3.99
N HIS A 109 1.45 6.38 3.59
CA HIS A 109 0.06 6.46 3.15
C HIS A 109 -0.77 5.30 3.69
N ALA A 110 -1.95 5.61 4.19
CA ALA A 110 -2.98 4.64 4.53
C ALA A 110 -3.69 4.21 3.24
N LEU A 111 -3.67 2.93 2.92
CA LEU A 111 -4.34 2.35 1.76
C LEU A 111 -5.72 1.84 2.19
N VAL A 112 -6.77 2.37 1.57
CA VAL A 112 -8.19 2.08 1.84
C VAL A 112 -8.85 1.42 0.66
#